data_AF-A0A816ZJ59-F1
#
_entry.id   AF-A0A816ZJ59-F1
#
_cell.length_a   1.000
_cell.length_b   1.000
_cell.length_c   1.000
_cell.angle_alpha   90.00
_cell.angle_beta   90.00
_cell.angle_gamma   90.00
#
_symmetry.space_group_name_H-M   'P 1'
#
loop_
_entity.id
_entity.type
_entity.pdbx_description
1 polymer ?
#
loop_
_entity_poly.entity_id
_entity_poly.type
_entity_poly.pdbx_seq_one_letter_code
_entity_poly.pdbx_strand_id
1 'polypeptide(L)' 'MDDSATLHAKAFNRQCDRIFAHVCIGEMIELSKFYVVVANKKYNQLKSDYEIVVQEHTEFNVMRDIEPIPIQPTF' A
#
# COMPACT_ATOMS: atom_id res chain seq x y z
N MET A 1 1.49 -5.44 3.51
CA MET A 1 2.55 -5.87 4.44
C MET A 1 3.26 -7.01 3.76
N ASP A 2 4.58 -7.03 3.82
CA ASP A 2 5.39 -8.19 3.43
C ASP A 2 6.19 -8.70 4.63
N ASP A 3 7.02 -9.71 4.41
CA ASP A 3 7.88 -10.31 5.44
C ASP A 3 8.91 -9.33 6.03
N SER A 4 9.20 -8.23 5.31
CA SER A 4 10.20 -7.24 5.71
C SER A 4 9.59 -6.11 6.55
N ALA A 5 8.47 -5.55 6.11
CA ALA A 5 7.93 -4.33 6.66
C ALA A 5 6.43 -4.13 6.41
N THR A 6 5.86 -3.26 7.24
CA THR A 6 4.56 -2.64 6.98
C THR A 6 4.78 -1.17 6.62
N LEU A 7 4.33 -0.79 5.42
CA LEU A 7 4.37 0.57 4.91
C LEU A 7 2.97 1.15 4.80
N HIS A 8 2.86 2.47 4.98
CA HIS A 8 1.65 3.20 4.65
C HIS A 8 1.74 3.66 3.20
N ALA A 9 0.69 3.41 2.42
CA ALA A 9 0.57 3.89 1.04
C ALA A 9 -0.64 4.80 0.91
N LYS A 10 -0.48 5.92 0.21
CA LYS A 10 -1.56 6.89 -0.03
C LYS A 10 -1.69 7.23 -1.50
N ALA A 11 -2.94 7.35 -1.94
CA ALA A 11 -3.33 7.87 -3.24
C ALA A 11 -4.14 9.15 -3.03
N PHE A 12 -4.15 10.02 -4.04
CA PHE A 12 -4.90 11.27 -4.00
C PHE A 12 -5.71 11.42 -5.28
N ASN A 13 -6.80 12.20 -5.25
CA ASN A 13 -7.56 12.58 -6.45
C ASN A 13 -7.89 11.38 -7.37
N ARG A 14 -7.53 11.46 -8.66
CA ARG A 14 -7.80 10.42 -9.67
C ARG A 14 -7.16 9.07 -9.35
N GLN A 15 -6.06 9.06 -8.60
CA GLN A 15 -5.40 7.82 -8.20
C GLN A 15 -6.25 7.05 -7.17
N CYS A 16 -7.09 7.74 -6.38
CA CYS A 16 -8.04 7.09 -5.48
C CYS A 16 -9.06 6.28 -6.28
N ASP A 17 -9.69 6.88 -7.29
CA ASP A 17 -10.69 6.21 -8.12
C ASP A 17 -10.13 4.93 -8.75
N ARG A 18 -8.88 5.00 -9.25
CA ARG A 18 -8.19 3.86 -9.86
C ARG A 18 -7.92 2.74 -8.87
N ILE A 19 -7.37 3.05 -7.69
CA ILE A 19 -6.99 2.04 -6.71
C ILE A 19 -8.20 1.47 -5.98
N PHE A 20 -9.14 2.32 -5.59
CA PHE A 20 -10.30 1.91 -4.80
C PHE A 20 -11.20 0.92 -5.54
N ALA A 21 -11.23 1.00 -6.88
CA ALA A 21 -11.97 0.06 -7.71
C ALA A 21 -11.34 -1.35 -7.80
N HIS A 22 -10.07 -1.53 -7.44
CA HIS A 22 -9.32 -2.76 -7.73
C HIS A 22 -8.65 -3.40 -6.51
N VAL A 23 -8.37 -2.65 -5.44
CA VAL A 23 -7.61 -3.15 -4.30
C VAL A 23 -8.52 -3.31 -3.10
N CYS A 24 -8.75 -4.56 -2.67
CA CYS A 24 -9.48 -4.86 -1.44
C CYS A 24 -8.53 -5.19 -0.28
N ILE A 25 -9.02 -4.99 0.95
CA ILE A 25 -8.30 -5.40 2.16
C ILE A 25 -8.15 -6.92 2.17
N GLY A 26 -6.95 -7.41 2.46
CA GLY A 26 -6.65 -8.85 2.52
C GLY A 26 -6.16 -9.45 1.22
N GLU A 27 -6.19 -8.70 0.11
CA GLU A 27 -5.62 -9.14 -1.17
C GLU A 27 -4.12 -8.85 -1.26
N MET A 28 -3.40 -9.74 -1.95
CA MET A 28 -2.03 -9.46 -2.35
C MET A 28 -1.99 -8.66 -3.64
N ILE A 29 -1.16 -7.61 -3.63
CA ILE A 29 -0.90 -6.81 -4.82
C ILE A 29 0.60 -6.73 -5.07
N GLU A 30 0.97 -6.82 -6.33
CA GLU A 30 2.25 -6.31 -6.81
C GLU A 30 2.08 -4.81 -7.07
N LEU A 31 2.98 -3.99 -6.56
CA LEU A 31 2.97 -2.53 -6.72
C LEU A 31 4.34 -2.08 -7.21
N SER A 32 4.40 -1.26 -8.27
CA SER A 32 5.65 -0.75 -8.83
C SER A 32 5.54 0.69 -9.34
N LYS A 33 6.69 1.35 -9.53
CA LYS A 33 6.79 2.73 -10.05
C LYS A 33 5.98 3.75 -9.21
N PHE A 34 6.22 3.73 -7.90
CA PHE A 34 5.63 4.67 -6.93
C PHE A 34 6.70 5.57 -6.32
N TYR A 35 6.28 6.62 -5.62
CA TYR A 35 7.19 7.50 -4.90
C TYR A 35 7.29 7.09 -3.45
N VAL A 36 8.50 7.18 -2.89
CA VAL A 36 8.78 6.98 -1.48
C VAL A 36 9.10 8.33 -0.87
N VAL A 37 8.37 8.72 0.16
CA VAL A 37 8.56 9.99 0.87
C VAL A 37 8.72 9.73 2.37
N VAL A 38 9.24 10.71 3.11
CA VAL A 38 9.35 10.62 4.57
C VAL A 38 7.95 10.52 5.17
N ALA A 39 7.74 9.54 6.03
CA ALA A 39 6.46 9.30 6.68
C ALA A 39 6.07 10.44 7.63
N ASN A 40 4.82 10.87 7.56
CA ASN A 40 4.30 11.84 8.52
C ASN A 40 3.85 11.13 9.80
N LYS A 41 4.77 11.01 10.76
CA LYS A 41 4.55 10.33 12.06
C LYS A 41 3.43 10.92 12.92
N LYS A 42 2.96 12.14 12.61
CA LYS A 42 1.80 12.73 13.30
C LYS A 42 0.47 12.07 12.91
N TYR A 43 0.38 11.52 11.70
CA TYR A 43 -0.84 10.92 11.14
C TYR A 43 -0.70 9.43 10.84
N ASN A 44 0.51 8.89 10.89
CA ASN A 44 0.82 7.50 10.65
C ASN A 44 1.65 6.93 11.80
N GLN A 45 1.11 5.93 12.51
CA GLN A 45 1.76 5.29 13.65
C GLN A 45 2.68 4.12 13.28
N LEU A 46 2.83 3.80 11.99
CA LEU A 46 3.72 2.73 11.56
C LEU A 46 5.19 3.07 11.86
N LYS A 47 5.97 2.02 12.17
CA LYS A 47 7.39 2.15 12.52
C LYS A 47 8.24 2.68 11.35
N SER A 48 7.87 2.38 10.11
CA SER A 48 8.64 2.80 8.92
C SER A 48 8.80 4.31 8.82
N ASP A 49 10.04 4.77 8.60
CA ASP A 49 10.38 6.18 8.37
C ASP A 49 9.90 6.72 7.02
N TYR A 50 9.39 5.83 6.17
CA TYR A 50 8.93 6.15 4.83
C TYR A 50 7.50 5.68 4.57
N GLU A 51 6.83 6.39 3.66
CA GLU A 51 5.51 6.06 3.14
C GLU A 51 5.50 6.13 1.61
N ILE A 52 4.56 5.42 1.01
CA ILE A 52 4.39 5.33 -0.44
C ILE A 52 3.35 6.35 -0.89
N VAL A 53 3.64 7.05 -1.97
CA VAL A 53 2.68 7.90 -2.70
C VAL A 53 2.45 7.32 -4.08
N VAL A 54 1.20 6.96 -4.34
CA VAL A 54 0.74 6.45 -5.63
C VAL A 54 0.66 7.59 -6.63
N GLN A 55 1.29 7.41 -7.77
CA GLN A 55 1.32 8.36 -8.88
C GLN A 55 0.52 7.83 -10.07
N GLU A 56 0.34 8.70 -11.07
CA GLU A 56 -0.30 8.33 -12.34
C GLU A 56 0.41 7.16 -13.04
N HIS A 57 1.74 7.12 -13.00
CA HIS A 57 2.55 6.06 -13.62
C HIS A 57 2.75 4.83 -12.71
N THR A 58 2.16 4.82 -11.51
CA THR A 58 2.22 3.65 -10.62
C THR A 58 1.42 2.51 -11.21
N GLU A 59 2.08 1.36 -11.34
CA GLU A 59 1.49 0.13 -11.83
C GLU A 59 1.19 -0.78 -10.64
N PHE A 60 0.05 -1.46 -10.71
CA PHE A 60 -0.30 -2.46 -9.72
C PHE A 60 -1.02 -3.63 -10.39
N ASN A 61 -0.87 -4.82 -9.82
CA ASN A 61 -1.55 -6.02 -10.26
C ASN A 61 -2.05 -6.81 -9.06
N VAL A 62 -3.32 -7.19 -9.08
CA VAL A 62 -3.90 -8.05 -8.03
C VAL A 62 -3.46 -9.47 -8.29
N MET A 63 -2.78 -10.06 -7.30
CA MET A 63 -2.27 -11.40 -7.41
C MET A 63 -3.36 -12.38 -6.96
N ARG A 64 -3.87 -13.18 -7.90
CA ARG A 64 -4.83 -14.25 -7.62
C ARG A 64 -4.05 -15.55 -7.36
N ASP A 65 -4.60 -16.40 -6.50
CA ASP A 65 -4.06 -17.74 -6.18
C ASP A 65 -2.76 -17.76 -5.35
N ILE A 66 -2.49 -16.72 -4.57
CA ILE A 66 -1.40 -16.71 -3.59
C ILE A 66 -1.99 -16.82 -2.19
N GLU A 67 -1.36 -17.65 -1.34
CA GLU A 67 -1.71 -17.69 0.08
C GLU A 67 -1.50 -16.30 0.70
N PRO A 68 -2.54 -15.65 1.22
CA PRO A 68 -2.45 -14.31 1.77
C PRO A 68 -1.51 -14.27 2.98
N ILE A 69 -0.67 -13.23 3.07
CA ILE A 69 0.17 -13.00 4.25
C ILE A 69 -0.74 -12.79 5.45
N PRO A 70 -0.47 -13.41 6.62
CA PRO A 70 -1.28 -13.28 7.80
C PRO A 70 -1.48 -11.80 8.18
N ILE A 71 -2.74 -11.37 8.19
CA ILE A 71 -3.14 -10.06 8.68
C ILE A 71 -2.93 -10.05 10.20
N GLN A 72 -1.95 -9.32 10.70
CA GLN A 72 -1.84 -9.09 12.14
C GLN A 72 -2.99 -8.17 12.58
N PRO A 73 -3.87 -8.60 13.49
CA PRO A 73 -4.96 -7.77 13.96
C PRO A 73 -4.38 -6.57 14.73
N THR A 74 -4.70 -5.37 14.26
CA THR A 74 -4.40 -4.12 14.96
C THR A 74 -5.56 -3.88 15.93
N PHE A 75 -5.34 -4.16 17.22
CA PHE A 75 -6.24 -3.79 18.32
C PHE A 75 -5.80 -2.45 18.92
#